data_AF-A0A4Y2J829-F1
#
_entry.id   AF-A0A4Y2J829-F1
#
_cell.length_a   1.000
_cell.length_b   1.000
_cell.length_c   1.000
_cell.angle_alpha   90.00
_cell.angle_beta   90.00
_cell.angle_gamma   90.00
#
_symmetry.space_group_name_H-M   'P 1'
#
loop_
_entity.id
_entity.type
_entity.pdbx_description
1 polymer ?
#
loop_
_entity_poly.entity_id
_entity_poly.type
_entity_poly.pdbx_seq_one_letter_code
_entity_poly.pdbx_strand_id
1 'polypeptide(L)'
;RKDIINIFTDGSKTEQGGGAAFFFLTNDIWAYQWPAKLNDNYNVFQAELSALHEAVIYAYHLPNHNTSKIHVDNRLSFMASSN
;
A
#
# COMPACT_ATOMS: atom_id res chain seq x y z
N ARG A 1 -3.56 8.51 24.08
CA ARG A 1 -3.01 8.96 22.77
C ARG A 1 -3.51 7.92 21.77
N LYS A 2 -4.24 8.31 20.71
CA LYS A 2 -4.59 7.33 19.67
C LYS A 2 -3.33 7.07 18.85
N ASP A 3 -2.97 5.81 18.66
CA ASP A 3 -1.83 5.46 17.82
C ASP A 3 -2.22 5.77 16.36
N ILE A 4 -1.36 6.53 15.68
CA ILE A 4 -1.50 6.75 14.24
C ILE A 4 -0.73 5.63 13.57
N ILE A 5 -1.41 4.92 12.67
CA ILE A 5 -0.78 3.88 11.85
C ILE A 5 -0.39 4.51 10.52
N ASN A 6 0.90 4.51 10.20
CA ASN A 6 1.39 4.99 8.90
C ASN A 6 1.57 3.77 7.99
N ILE A 7 0.85 3.73 6.88
CA ILE A 7 0.93 2.68 5.86
C ILE A 7 1.60 3.28 4.62
N PHE A 8 2.57 2.59 4.05
CA PHE A 8 3.30 3.02 2.86
C PHE A 8 3.12 1.96 1.79
N THR A 9 2.82 2.40 0.56
CA THR A 9 2.63 1.52 -0.59
C THR A 9 3.74 1.74 -1.61
N ASP A 10 4.08 0.71 -2.36
CA ASP A 10 5.04 0.76 -3.45
C ASP A 10 4.69 -0.30 -4.51
N GLY A 11 4.84 0.07 -5.78
CA GLY A 11 4.58 -0.74 -6.96
C GLY A 11 5.77 -0.66 -7.92
N SER A 12 6.42 -1.79 -8.16
CA SER A 12 7.59 -1.87 -9.02
C SER A 12 7.34 -2.67 -10.28
N LYS A 13 8.08 -2.34 -11.34
CA LYS A 13 8.21 -3.17 -12.54
C LYS A 13 9.67 -3.28 -12.94
N THR A 14 10.09 -4.50 -13.23
CA THR A 14 11.38 -4.84 -13.83
C THR A 14 11.16 -5.63 -15.12
N GLU A 15 12.23 -5.87 -15.88
CA GLU A 15 12.18 -6.75 -17.06
C GLU A 15 11.85 -8.22 -16.70
N GLN A 16 12.08 -8.62 -15.44
CA GLN A 16 11.88 -9.99 -14.94
C GLN A 16 10.53 -10.17 -14.21
N GLY A 17 9.66 -9.17 -14.28
CA GLY A 17 8.36 -9.14 -13.61
C GLY A 17 8.19 -7.91 -12.71
N GLY A 18 7.02 -7.80 -12.10
CA GLY A 18 6.68 -6.69 -11.21
C GLY A 18 6.31 -7.15 -9.80
N GLY A 19 6.13 -6.19 -8.91
CA GLY A 19 5.68 -6.46 -7.55
C GLY A 19 4.90 -5.29 -6.98
N ALA A 20 3.99 -5.61 -6.08
CA ALA A 20 3.26 -4.64 -5.27
C ALA A 20 3.55 -4.95 -3.81
N ALA A 21 3.74 -3.93 -2.99
CA ALA A 21 3.89 -4.12 -1.57
C ALA A 21 3.30 -2.96 -0.79
N PHE A 22 2.88 -3.26 0.45
CA PHE A 22 2.74 -2.22 1.45
C PHE A 22 3.40 -2.66 2.75
N PHE A 23 3.82 -1.70 3.56
CA PHE A 23 4.23 -1.93 4.94
C PHE A 23 3.61 -0.87 5.85
N PHE A 24 3.56 -1.14 7.15
CA PHE A 24 3.12 -0.11 8.09
C PHE A 24 3.95 -0.02 9.35
N LEU A 25 3.92 1.18 9.92
CA LEU A 25 4.58 1.57 11.15
C LEU A 25 3.53 1.96 12.18
N THR A 26 3.70 1.45 13.41
CA THR A 26 2.94 1.91 14.59
C THR A 26 3.95 2.51 15.56
N ASN A 27 3.77 3.80 15.90
CA ASN A 27 4.72 4.52 16.77
C ASN A 27 6.17 4.40 16.28
N ASP A 28 6.37 4.52 14.96
CA ASP A 28 7.66 4.43 14.26
C ASP A 28 8.36 3.05 14.37
N ILE A 29 7.65 2.01 14.82
CA ILE A 29 8.13 0.63 14.86
C ILE A 29 7.59 -0.13 13.65
N TRP A 30 8.46 -0.84 12.94
CA TRP A 30 8.10 -1.71 11.81
C TRP A 30 7.26 -2.90 12.29
N ALA A 31 6.03 -3.02 11.80
CA ALA A 31 5.08 -4.00 12.30
C ALA A 31 4.76 -5.14 11.32
N TYR A 32 4.53 -4.83 10.04
CA TYR A 32 4.14 -5.84 9.04
C TYR A 32 4.35 -5.35 7.60
N GLN A 33 4.49 -6.30 6.69
CA GLN A 33 4.61 -6.10 5.24
C GLN A 33 3.76 -7.12 4.50
N TRP A 34 3.02 -6.66 3.49
CA TRP A 34 2.38 -7.51 2.50
C TRP A 34 3.09 -7.37 1.16
N PRO A 35 3.68 -8.44 0.62
CA PRO A 35 4.23 -8.45 -0.73
C PRO A 35 3.35 -9.30 -1.68
N ALA A 36 3.25 -8.85 -2.93
CA ALA A 36 2.73 -9.64 -4.03
C ALA A 36 3.64 -9.56 -5.26
N LYS A 37 3.90 -10.72 -5.85
CA LYS A 37 4.57 -10.82 -7.15
C LYS A 37 3.51 -10.71 -8.25
N LEU A 38 3.71 -9.79 -9.17
CA LEU A 38 2.84 -9.61 -10.34
C LEU A 38 3.49 -10.26 -11.56
N ASN A 39 2.67 -10.80 -12.45
CA ASN A 39 3.15 -11.35 -13.72
C ASN A 39 3.62 -10.24 -14.67
N ASP A 40 4.25 -10.61 -15.78
CA ASP A 40 4.95 -9.67 -16.67
C ASP A 40 4.00 -8.68 -17.41
N ASN A 41 2.69 -8.98 -17.42
CA ASN A 41 1.67 -8.22 -18.15
C ASN A 41 1.14 -6.99 -17.39
N TYR A 42 1.55 -6.76 -16.15
CA TYR A 42 1.12 -5.58 -15.38
C TYR A 42 2.05 -4.39 -15.59
N ASN A 43 1.51 -3.17 -15.60
CA ASN A 43 2.31 -1.95 -15.57
C ASN A 43 2.53 -1.44 -14.13
N VAL A 44 3.47 -0.50 -13.95
CA VAL A 44 3.78 0.11 -12.64
C VAL A 44 2.53 0.69 -11.99
N PHE A 45 1.67 1.36 -12.76
CA PHE A 45 0.45 1.95 -12.24
C PHE A 45 -0.53 0.91 -11.67
N GLN A 46 -0.66 -0.26 -12.30
CA GLN A 46 -1.47 -1.36 -11.77
C GLN A 46 -0.85 -1.94 -10.50
N ALA A 47 0.48 -2.04 -10.43
CA ALA A 47 1.17 -2.50 -9.23
C ALA A 47 0.91 -1.57 -8.04
N GLU A 48 1.06 -0.25 -8.25
CA GLU A 48 0.77 0.76 -7.25
C GLU A 48 -0.69 0.75 -6.80
N LEU A 49 -1.62 0.62 -7.76
CA LEU A 49 -3.05 0.56 -7.44
C LEU A 49 -3.41 -0.70 -6.64
N SER A 50 -2.77 -1.84 -6.93
CA SER A 50 -2.93 -3.07 -6.15
C SER A 50 -2.36 -2.92 -4.73
N ALA A 51 -1.19 -2.31 -4.57
CA ALA A 51 -0.62 -2.04 -3.25
C ALA A 51 -1.54 -1.12 -2.42
N LEU A 52 -2.09 -0.07 -3.03
CA LEU A 52 -3.04 0.84 -2.40
C LEU A 52 -4.36 0.14 -2.03
N HIS A 53 -4.90 -0.70 -2.90
CA HIS A 53 -6.11 -1.46 -2.63
C HIS A 53 -5.97 -2.35 -1.39
N GLU A 54 -4.87 -3.10 -1.31
CA GLU A 54 -4.59 -3.96 -0.17
C GLU A 54 -4.30 -3.17 1.10
N ALA A 55 -3.62 -2.03 1.00
CA ALA A 55 -3.43 -1.12 2.15
C ALA A 55 -4.75 -0.59 2.72
N VAL A 56 -5.74 -0.29 1.86
CA VAL A 56 -7.08 0.14 2.28
C VAL A 56 -7.85 -1.00 2.94
N ILE A 57 -7.82 -2.21 2.37
CA ILE A 57 -8.41 -3.40 2.99
C ILE A 57 -7.79 -3.65 4.35
N TYR A 58 -6.47 -3.58 4.45
CA TYR A 58 -5.75 -3.72 5.72
C TYR A 58 -6.20 -2.66 6.73
N ALA A 59 -6.25 -1.39 6.31
CA ALA A 59 -6.66 -0.28 7.16
C ALA A 59 -8.10 -0.43 7.67
N TYR A 60 -9.01 -0.95 6.84
CA TYR A 60 -10.40 -1.21 7.20
C TYR A 60 -10.55 -2.29 8.27
N HIS A 61 -9.69 -3.30 8.26
CA HIS A 61 -9.73 -4.40 9.25
C HIS A 61 -8.98 -4.10 10.55
N LEU A 62 -8.32 -2.94 10.66
CA LEU A 62 -7.69 -2.52 11.91
C LEU A 62 -8.74 -2.26 13.01
N PRO A 63 -8.43 -2.52 14.29
CA PRO A 63 -9.33 -2.22 15.39
C PRO A 63 -9.77 -0.74 15.38
N ASN A 64 -11.06 -0.50 15.62
CA ASN A 64 -11.86 0.74 15.44
C ASN A 64 -11.35 2.06 16.09
N HIS A 65 -10.12 2.14 16.58
CA HIS A 65 -9.62 3.28 17.34
C HIS A 65 -8.35 3.94 16.81
N ASN A 66 -7.73 3.41 15.75
CA ASN A 66 -6.52 4.00 15.18
C ASN A 66 -6.85 4.79 13.91
N THR A 67 -6.31 6.00 13.80
CA THR A 67 -6.34 6.74 12.54
C THR A 67 -5.22 6.20 11.66
N SER A 68 -5.56 5.70 10.46
CA SER A 68 -4.58 5.27 9.47
C SER A 68 -4.25 6.40 8.50
N LYS A 69 -2.97 6.59 8.20
CA LYS A 69 -2.47 7.46 7.14
C LYS A 69 -1.79 6.60 6.09
N ILE A 70 -2.32 6.61 4.86
CA ILE A 70 -1.74 5.88 3.73
C ILE A 70 -0.90 6.86 2.90
N HIS A 71 0.36 6.53 2.71
CA HIS A 71 1.33 7.27 1.90
C HIS A 71 1.51 6.54 0.59
N VAL A 72 1.23 7.24 -0.51
CA VAL A 72 1.33 6.77 -1.89
C VAL A 72 2.33 7.68 -2.61
N ASP A 73 3.25 7.10 -3.37
CA ASP A 73 4.28 7.84 -4.11
C ASP A 73 3.79 8.32 -5.49
N ASN A 74 2.87 7.58 -6.12
CA ASN A 74 2.36 7.86 -7.44
C ASN A 74 1.02 8.62 -7.40
N ARG A 75 1.04 9.86 -7.90
CA ARG A 75 -0.14 10.73 -8.02
C ARG A 75 -1.27 10.10 -8.83
N LEU A 76 -0.96 9.31 -9.85
CA LEU A 76 -1.98 8.64 -10.66
C LEU A 76 -2.77 7.63 -9.83
N SER A 77 -2.08 6.85 -9.00
CA SER A 77 -2.70 5.81 -8.15
C SER A 77 -3.65 6.42 -7.13
N PHE A 78 -3.28 7.58 -6.56
CA PHE A 78 -4.17 8.36 -5.69
C PHE A 78 -5.46 8.78 -6.42
N MET A 79 -5.37 9.38 -7.61
CA MET A 79 -6.55 9.83 -8.36
C MET A 79 -7.46 8.65 -8.77
N ALA A 80 -6.89 7.51 -9.16
CA ALA A 80 -7.65 6.34 -9.59
C ALA A 80 -8.47 5.69 -8.46
N SER A 81 -8.03 5.84 -7.20
CA SER A 81 -8.76 5.33 -6.03
C SER A 81 -9.98 6.17 -5.61
N SER A 82 -10.16 7.37 -6.19
CA SER A 82 -11.12 8.38 -5.72
C SER A 82 -12.51 8.35 -6.38
N ASN A 83 -12.95 7.20 -6.90
CA ASN A 83 -14.26 7.04 -7.57
C ASN A 83 -15.45 7.43 -6.69
#